data_AF-A0A2D7MUC5-F1
#
_entry.id   AF-A0A2D7MUC5-F1
#
_cell.length_a   1.000
_cell.length_b   1.000
_cell.length_c   1.000
_cell.angle_alpha   90.00
_cell.angle_beta   90.00
_cell.angle_gamma   90.00
#
_symmetry.space_group_name_H-M   'P 1'
#
loop_
_entity.id
_entity.type
_entity.pdbx_description
1 polymer ?
#
loop_
_entity_poly.entity_id
_entity_poly.type
_entity_poly.pdbx_seq_one_letter_code
_entity_poly.pdbx_strand_id
1 'polypeptide(L)'
;MGRNTTASGNQSTAMGLNTTASGDYSTAMGYETTASGTSSTAMGELTTASGKRSTAMGYYITASDWASTVIGQYNSSGSTATSATSFSTSAPAFVIGNGNNSISRSDAFKVMFNGDATVSNDLTIEGSLILGGESYTSFSGGDGALSTVSEGGNTGVRLSSSDAANHGDIGEGAVDLSYSDSSSSTRGATGDYSTAMGQGSTATGTASTAMGEFTTASDYVSTAMGRSTTSSGYSSTALGNYTTASGTASTAMGASTTASGESSTAMGVRSTASGVNSTAMGRYSTASDYASTVIGQYNSSGSTVTSATSFSTSAPAFVVGNGTGSSSRSDAFKVMFNGDATVSNDLMVNGDVTVSSDARLKANIVSLGATLSKLLNIDGKTYTIKKNGAQKIGVLAQDIQEVFPELVSEDNEGMLSVNYQGLIPVLINALKEQEAKFQAQEERLQAIERVLFKE
;
A
#
# COMPACT_ATOMS: atom_id res chain seq x y z
N MET A 1 43.64 65.69 25.65
CA MET A 1 44.08 65.44 27.04
C MET A 1 44.69 64.06 27.11
N GLY A 2 45.96 63.91 27.48
CA GLY A 2 46.64 62.61 27.54
C GLY A 2 47.90 62.56 26.66
N ARG A 3 48.45 61.38 26.40
CA ARG A 3 49.74 61.21 25.70
C ARG A 3 49.52 60.83 24.24
N ASN A 4 50.20 61.49 23.31
CA ASN A 4 50.05 61.28 21.85
C ASN A 4 48.60 61.39 21.35
N THR A 5 47.86 62.38 21.85
CA THR A 5 46.49 62.65 21.40
C THR A 5 46.48 63.77 20.37
N THR A 6 45.84 63.56 19.22
CA THR A 6 45.71 64.55 18.13
C THR A 6 44.24 64.92 17.92
N ALA A 7 43.89 66.19 18.14
CA ALA A 7 42.58 66.75 17.78
C ALA A 7 42.79 67.80 16.67
N SER A 8 42.59 67.40 15.42
CA SER A 8 42.87 68.24 14.24
C SER A 8 41.64 68.67 13.45
N GLY A 9 40.48 68.03 13.68
CA GLY A 9 39.21 68.46 13.10
C GLY A 9 38.68 69.73 13.75
N ASN A 10 37.84 70.48 13.04
CA ASN A 10 37.17 71.66 13.61
C ASN A 10 36.30 71.24 14.80
N GLN A 11 36.48 71.85 15.98
CA GLN A 11 35.74 71.49 17.20
C GLN A 11 35.83 70.01 17.61
N SER A 12 36.93 69.33 17.28
CA SER A 12 37.13 67.93 17.69
C SER A 12 37.71 67.80 19.10
N THR A 13 37.53 66.62 19.71
CA THR A 13 38.04 66.30 21.05
C THR A 13 38.81 64.99 21.02
N ALA A 14 40.07 65.01 21.49
CA ALA A 14 40.89 63.80 21.67
C ALA A 14 41.35 63.66 23.14
N MET A 15 41.10 62.49 23.73
CA MET A 15 41.48 62.17 25.12
C MET A 15 42.05 60.75 25.25
N GLY A 16 43.05 60.54 26.12
CA GLY A 16 43.63 59.23 26.41
C GLY A 16 45.06 59.03 25.88
N LEU A 17 45.36 57.86 25.33
CA LEU A 17 46.70 57.48 24.84
C LEU A 17 46.62 57.07 23.35
N ASN A 18 47.43 57.70 22.50
CA ASN A 18 47.47 57.43 21.05
C ASN A 18 46.11 57.63 20.34
N THR A 19 45.35 58.66 20.71
CA THR A 19 44.01 58.90 20.13
C THR A 19 44.02 59.99 19.07
N THR A 20 43.24 59.83 18.01
CA THR A 20 43.16 60.80 16.90
C THR A 20 41.72 61.17 16.58
N ALA A 21 41.37 62.44 16.74
CA ALA A 21 40.09 63.03 16.34
C ALA A 21 40.31 64.03 15.19
N SER A 22 40.28 63.53 13.95
CA SER A 22 40.59 64.31 12.74
C SER A 22 39.37 64.76 11.94
N GLY A 23 38.21 64.15 12.16
CA GLY A 23 36.94 64.63 11.58
C GLY A 23 36.45 65.90 12.28
N ASP A 24 35.81 66.80 11.54
CA ASP A 24 35.14 67.96 12.15
C ASP A 24 34.06 67.48 13.13
N TYR A 25 33.98 68.09 14.30
CA TYR A 25 33.08 67.74 15.40
C TYR A 25 33.27 66.31 15.94
N SER A 26 34.41 65.66 15.66
CA SER A 26 34.64 64.29 16.08
C SER A 26 35.16 64.16 17.51
N THR A 27 34.93 63.01 18.14
CA THR A 27 35.40 62.71 19.49
C THR A 27 36.13 61.37 19.51
N ALA A 28 37.39 61.34 19.96
CA ALA A 28 38.19 60.14 20.14
C ALA A 28 38.65 60.01 21.61
N MET A 29 38.29 58.93 22.30
CA MET A 29 38.62 58.74 23.71
C MET A 29 39.05 57.31 24.06
N GLY A 30 40.20 57.14 24.72
CA GLY A 30 40.67 55.84 25.22
C GLY A 30 42.10 55.49 24.81
N TYR A 31 42.35 54.25 24.36
CA TYR A 31 43.66 53.76 23.90
C TYR A 31 43.61 53.42 22.41
N GLU A 32 44.47 54.03 21.59
CA GLU A 32 44.56 53.76 20.14
C GLU A 32 43.22 53.90 19.39
N THR A 33 42.45 54.94 19.71
CA THR A 33 41.13 55.21 19.08
C THR A 33 41.22 56.29 18.00
N THR A 34 40.53 56.10 16.88
CA THR A 34 40.50 57.06 15.76
C THR A 34 39.08 57.46 15.37
N ALA A 35 38.75 58.75 15.46
CA ALA A 35 37.50 59.34 14.98
C ALA A 35 37.78 60.28 13.79
N SER A 36 37.69 59.75 12.57
CA SER A 36 38.02 60.46 11.32
C SER A 36 36.81 60.91 10.50
N GLY A 37 35.62 60.34 10.75
CA GLY A 37 34.37 60.80 10.15
C GLY A 37 33.92 62.15 10.71
N THR A 38 33.31 63.00 9.88
CA THR A 38 32.65 64.22 10.37
C THR A 38 31.55 63.85 11.37
N SER A 39 31.58 64.47 12.54
CA SER A 39 30.68 64.22 13.68
C SER A 39 30.72 62.76 14.18
N SER A 40 31.85 62.05 13.99
CA SER A 40 31.98 60.67 14.47
C SER A 40 32.49 60.58 15.91
N THR A 41 32.21 59.47 16.58
CA THR A 41 32.66 59.20 17.95
C THR A 41 33.35 57.83 18.03
N ALA A 42 34.60 57.79 18.47
CA ALA A 42 35.34 56.55 18.75
C ALA A 42 35.73 56.51 20.23
N MET A 43 35.37 55.42 20.92
CA MET A 43 35.64 55.25 22.35
C MET A 43 36.08 53.83 22.69
N GLY A 44 37.01 53.67 23.64
CA GLY A 44 37.46 52.38 24.15
C GLY A 44 38.91 52.07 23.77
N GLU A 45 39.17 50.87 23.28
CA GLU A 45 40.51 50.43 22.87
C GLU A 45 40.50 49.94 21.42
N LEU A 46 41.45 50.43 20.61
CA LEU A 46 41.61 50.02 19.20
C LEU A 46 40.31 50.22 18.38
N THR A 47 39.59 51.32 18.61
CA THR A 47 38.31 51.61 17.94
C THR A 47 38.44 52.64 16.84
N THR A 48 37.71 52.45 15.74
CA THR A 48 37.72 53.38 14.59
C THR A 48 36.31 53.80 14.18
N ALA A 49 36.02 55.10 14.20
CA ALA A 49 34.77 55.67 13.68
C ALA A 49 35.08 56.56 12.47
N SER A 50 35.02 55.97 11.27
CA SER A 50 35.38 56.61 10.00
C SER A 50 34.19 57.04 9.14
N GLY A 51 33.01 56.47 9.38
CA GLY A 51 31.78 56.93 8.75
C GLY A 51 31.35 58.32 9.24
N LYS A 52 30.74 59.13 8.37
CA LYS A 52 30.13 60.40 8.78
C LYS A 52 29.00 60.12 9.77
N ARG A 53 29.02 60.78 10.94
CA ARG A 53 28.12 60.57 12.07
C ARG A 53 28.17 59.16 12.69
N SER A 54 29.21 58.37 12.43
CA SER A 54 29.30 57.01 12.98
C SER A 54 29.77 57.00 14.44
N THR A 55 29.44 55.94 15.16
CA THR A 55 29.85 55.72 16.56
C THR A 55 30.45 54.33 16.70
N ALA A 56 31.68 54.23 17.22
CA ALA A 56 32.34 52.98 17.59
C ALA A 56 32.70 53.01 19.08
N MET A 57 32.13 52.12 19.89
CA MET A 57 32.44 52.01 21.32
C MET A 57 32.72 50.55 21.77
N GLY A 58 33.95 50.24 22.18
CA GLY A 58 34.31 48.87 22.59
C GLY A 58 35.78 48.53 22.42
N TYR A 59 36.06 47.29 21.99
CA TYR A 59 37.42 46.76 21.79
C TYR A 59 37.61 46.23 20.37
N TYR A 60 38.57 46.80 19.63
CA TYR A 60 38.92 46.33 18.29
C TYR A 60 37.75 46.36 17.28
N ILE A 61 36.97 47.43 17.31
CA ILE A 61 35.78 47.60 16.45
C ILE A 61 35.88 48.79 15.51
N THR A 62 35.16 48.70 14.39
CA THR A 62 35.13 49.74 13.37
C THR A 62 33.70 50.05 12.96
N ALA A 63 33.33 51.34 12.97
CA ALA A 63 32.08 51.89 12.46
C ALA A 63 32.40 52.78 11.24
N SER A 64 32.37 52.19 10.05
CA SER A 64 32.80 52.84 8.81
C SER A 64 31.66 53.37 7.93
N ASP A 65 30.42 52.95 8.19
CA ASP A 65 29.24 53.39 7.44
C ASP A 65 28.63 54.68 8.01
N TRP A 66 27.96 55.45 7.14
CA TRP A 66 27.24 56.67 7.49
C TRP A 66 26.22 56.40 8.60
N ALA A 67 26.29 57.18 9.67
CA ALA A 67 25.44 57.10 10.85
C ALA A 67 25.35 55.71 11.52
N SER A 68 26.29 54.80 11.24
CA SER A 68 26.33 53.48 11.86
C SER A 68 26.77 53.55 13.32
N THR A 69 26.18 52.72 14.16
CA THR A 69 26.60 52.53 15.56
C THR A 69 27.10 51.10 15.75
N VAL A 70 28.34 50.96 16.21
CA VAL A 70 28.98 49.66 16.45
C VAL A 70 29.48 49.62 17.88
N ILE A 71 29.13 48.54 18.58
CA ILE A 71 29.57 48.28 19.96
C ILE A 71 30.10 46.86 20.14
N GLY A 72 30.70 46.56 21.30
CA GLY A 72 31.17 45.22 21.65
C GLY A 72 32.63 45.00 21.25
N GLN A 73 32.94 43.84 20.66
CA GLN A 73 34.31 43.49 20.26
C GLN A 73 34.39 42.84 18.88
N TYR A 74 35.47 43.13 18.14
CA TYR A 74 35.82 42.43 16.89
C TYR A 74 34.64 42.25 15.90
N ASN A 75 33.87 43.31 15.61
CA ASN A 75 32.71 43.28 14.71
C ASN A 75 33.08 42.94 13.25
N SER A 76 32.32 42.11 12.56
CA SER A 76 32.52 41.85 11.12
C SER A 76 31.88 42.95 10.27
N SER A 77 30.58 43.18 10.43
CA SER A 77 29.82 44.17 9.64
C SER A 77 30.12 45.60 10.07
N GLY A 78 30.17 46.53 9.12
CA GLY A 78 30.53 47.93 9.38
C GLY A 78 32.03 48.18 9.56
N SER A 79 32.85 47.13 9.47
CA SER A 79 34.32 47.24 9.44
C SER A 79 34.88 47.70 8.08
N THR A 80 34.11 47.48 7.02
CA THR A 80 34.31 48.04 5.68
C THR A 80 33.04 48.78 5.26
N ALA A 81 33.21 50.02 4.77
CA ALA A 81 32.07 50.88 4.50
C ALA A 81 31.33 50.40 3.25
N THR A 82 30.04 50.14 3.40
CA THR A 82 29.11 50.08 2.28
C THR A 82 28.82 51.48 1.74
N SER A 83 28.70 52.47 2.62
CA SER A 83 28.63 53.89 2.29
C SER A 83 29.08 54.75 3.47
N ALA A 84 30.27 55.34 3.41
CA ALA A 84 30.84 56.12 4.52
C ALA A 84 30.27 57.55 4.65
N THR A 85 29.79 58.15 3.56
CA THR A 85 29.49 59.60 3.51
C THR A 85 28.03 59.95 3.26
N SER A 86 27.21 58.99 2.83
CA SER A 86 25.78 59.16 2.53
C SER A 86 24.95 57.97 3.02
N PHE A 87 23.65 58.21 3.24
CA PHE A 87 22.69 57.17 3.61
C PHE A 87 22.61 56.07 2.55
N SER A 88 22.56 54.82 3.00
CA SER A 88 22.33 53.63 2.17
C SER A 88 21.51 52.61 2.94
N THR A 89 20.42 52.12 2.33
CA THR A 89 19.56 51.08 2.92
C THR A 89 20.28 49.76 3.09
N SER A 90 21.35 49.53 2.32
CA SER A 90 22.20 48.34 2.40
C SER A 90 23.33 48.47 3.41
N ALA A 91 23.44 49.61 4.12
CA ALA A 91 24.44 49.80 5.17
C ALA A 91 23.88 49.40 6.56
N PRO A 92 24.73 48.91 7.48
CA PRO A 92 24.34 48.64 8.84
C PRO A 92 24.04 49.95 9.60
N ALA A 93 22.90 49.98 10.28
CA ALA A 93 22.52 51.04 11.21
C ALA A 93 23.08 50.78 12.62
N PHE A 94 22.98 49.54 13.10
CA PHE A 94 23.42 49.14 14.44
C PHE A 94 24.05 47.75 14.42
N VAL A 95 25.19 47.58 15.09
CA VAL A 95 25.93 46.31 15.17
C VAL A 95 26.47 46.09 16.57
N ILE A 96 26.31 44.87 17.09
CA ILE A 96 26.98 44.39 18.30
C ILE A 96 28.00 43.34 17.87
N GLY A 97 29.29 43.67 17.91
CA GLY A 97 30.38 42.74 17.65
C GLY A 97 30.61 41.76 18.80
N ASN A 98 30.86 40.50 18.48
CA ASN A 98 31.20 39.45 19.44
C ASN A 98 32.35 38.55 18.96
N GLY A 99 33.18 39.02 18.03
CA GLY A 99 34.31 38.26 17.51
C GLY A 99 35.35 37.96 18.60
N ASN A 100 36.19 36.96 18.38
CA ASN A 100 37.16 36.52 19.39
C ASN A 100 38.54 37.20 19.22
N ASN A 101 38.92 37.52 17.98
CA ASN A 101 40.20 38.14 17.66
C ASN A 101 40.14 38.85 16.30
N SER A 102 41.24 39.49 15.91
CA SER A 102 41.32 40.30 14.68
C SER A 102 41.06 39.53 13.38
N ILE A 103 41.18 38.21 13.40
CA ILE A 103 40.97 37.32 12.26
C ILE A 103 39.57 36.68 12.31
N SER A 104 39.06 36.39 13.51
CA SER A 104 37.76 35.75 13.76
C SER A 104 36.73 36.77 14.23
N ARG A 105 36.35 37.66 13.32
CA ARG A 105 35.38 38.75 13.55
C ARG A 105 33.95 38.24 13.35
N SER A 106 33.02 38.66 14.20
CA SER A 106 31.60 38.29 14.11
C SER A 106 30.70 39.32 14.77
N ASP A 107 29.42 39.26 14.41
CA ASP A 107 28.37 40.13 14.95
C ASP A 107 27.32 39.29 15.67
N ALA A 108 27.00 39.61 16.93
CA ALA A 108 25.91 38.98 17.66
C ALA A 108 24.54 39.44 17.15
N PHE A 109 24.42 40.74 16.85
CA PHE A 109 23.19 41.38 16.39
C PHE A 109 23.51 42.48 15.39
N LYS A 110 22.71 42.58 14.33
CA LYS A 110 22.84 43.61 13.29
C LYS A 110 21.47 44.10 12.86
N VAL A 111 21.32 45.41 12.72
CA VAL A 111 20.17 46.09 12.11
C VAL A 111 20.65 46.91 10.93
N MET A 112 19.96 46.81 9.80
CA MET A 112 20.23 47.50 8.55
C MET A 112 19.27 48.69 8.38
N PHE A 113 19.65 49.69 7.59
CA PHE A 113 18.79 50.86 7.35
C PHE A 113 17.52 50.55 6.52
N ASN A 114 17.43 49.39 5.88
CA ASN A 114 16.19 48.91 5.25
C ASN A 114 15.17 48.31 6.24
N GLY A 115 15.54 48.17 7.52
CA GLY A 115 14.70 47.58 8.57
C GLY A 115 15.01 46.12 8.90
N ASP A 116 15.89 45.46 8.13
CA ASP A 116 16.26 44.07 8.39
C ASP A 116 17.10 43.97 9.67
N ALA A 117 16.75 43.04 10.55
CA ALA A 117 17.50 42.72 11.76
C ALA A 117 17.90 41.24 11.77
N THR A 118 19.14 40.94 12.14
CA THR A 118 19.69 39.57 12.18
C THR A 118 20.38 39.32 13.52
N VAL A 119 20.06 38.17 14.15
CA VAL A 119 20.78 37.58 15.29
C VAL A 119 21.55 36.37 14.75
N SER A 120 22.85 36.26 15.03
CA SER A 120 23.69 35.22 14.40
C SER A 120 23.63 33.84 15.07
N ASN A 121 22.94 33.73 16.22
CA ASN A 121 22.71 32.49 16.95
C ASN A 121 21.26 32.48 17.48
N ASP A 122 21.01 31.79 18.58
CA ASP A 122 19.69 31.72 19.21
C ASP A 122 19.22 33.08 19.76
N LEU A 123 17.92 33.37 19.57
CA LEU A 123 17.21 34.47 20.20
C LEU A 123 16.21 33.91 21.23
N THR A 124 16.49 34.11 22.51
CA THR A 124 15.54 33.77 23.59
C THR A 124 14.57 34.93 23.82
N ILE A 125 13.26 34.65 23.79
CA ILE A 125 12.20 35.62 24.06
C ILE A 125 11.40 35.12 25.27
N GLU A 126 11.47 35.84 26.40
CA GLU A 126 10.79 35.46 27.65
C GLU A 126 9.30 35.86 27.70
N GLY A 127 8.81 36.53 26.65
CA GLY A 127 7.42 36.99 26.51
C GLY A 127 6.87 36.75 25.10
N SER A 128 6.01 37.64 24.61
CA SER A 128 5.43 37.52 23.27
C SER A 128 6.29 38.18 22.19
N LEU A 129 6.47 37.53 21.04
CA LEU A 129 6.98 38.17 19.82
C LEU A 129 5.80 38.71 19.01
N ILE A 130 5.86 39.96 18.54
CA ILE A 130 4.84 40.52 17.65
C ILE A 130 5.36 40.54 16.21
N LEU A 131 4.66 39.87 15.29
CA LEU A 131 4.97 39.87 13.85
C LEU A 131 3.74 40.32 13.07
N GLY A 132 3.85 41.39 12.29
CA GLY A 132 2.73 41.87 11.45
C GLY A 132 1.49 42.36 12.22
N GLY A 133 1.60 42.63 13.52
CA GLY A 133 0.48 43.01 14.39
C GLY A 133 -0.11 41.84 15.20
N GLU A 134 0.34 40.62 14.95
CA GLU A 134 -0.09 39.41 15.67
C GLU A 134 0.88 39.09 16.82
N SER A 135 0.35 38.72 17.99
CA SER A 135 1.12 38.38 19.18
C SER A 135 1.32 36.87 19.29
N TYR A 136 2.58 36.43 19.27
CA TYR A 136 2.99 35.04 19.43
C TYR A 136 3.50 34.84 20.86
N THR A 137 2.69 34.20 21.71
CA THR A 137 2.95 34.03 23.16
C THR A 137 3.63 32.71 23.52
N SER A 138 3.79 31.79 22.56
CA SER A 138 4.47 30.51 22.74
C SER A 138 5.13 30.06 21.43
N PHE A 139 6.43 29.78 21.47
CA PHE A 139 7.18 29.11 20.40
C PHE A 139 7.51 27.66 20.78
N SER A 140 6.69 27.02 21.63
CA SER A 140 6.59 25.56 21.61
C SER A 140 6.00 25.21 20.24
N GLY A 141 6.66 24.40 19.43
CA GLY A 141 6.13 24.07 18.10
C GLY A 141 4.66 23.66 18.15
N GLY A 142 3.76 24.52 17.67
CA GLY A 142 2.30 24.29 17.66
C GLY A 142 1.57 25.63 17.41
N ASP A 143 0.61 25.76 16.51
CA ASP A 143 -0.19 24.73 15.83
C ASP A 143 -0.19 24.93 14.32
N GLY A 144 0.34 23.95 13.61
CA GLY A 144 -0.13 23.70 12.24
C GLY A 144 -1.54 23.09 12.29
N ALA A 145 -2.03 22.56 11.17
CA ALA A 145 -3.24 21.73 11.19
C ALA A 145 -3.11 20.50 12.11
N LEU A 146 -1.88 20.16 12.57
CA LEU A 146 -1.55 19.09 13.50
C LEU A 146 -0.83 19.63 14.74
N SER A 147 -1.15 19.05 15.89
CA SER A 147 -0.53 19.30 17.19
C SER A 147 0.06 17.99 17.74
N THR A 148 1.19 18.08 18.43
CA THR A 148 1.74 16.95 19.19
C THR A 148 0.82 16.62 20.36
N VAL A 149 0.51 15.34 20.54
CA VAL A 149 -0.33 14.84 21.64
C VAL A 149 0.45 13.78 22.39
N SER A 150 0.42 13.84 23.73
CA SER A 150 0.98 12.82 24.59
C SER A 150 -0.10 12.25 25.52
N GLU A 151 -0.48 11.01 25.29
CA GLU A 151 -1.54 10.28 26.00
C GLU A 151 -1.00 8.88 26.34
N GLY A 152 -1.38 8.30 27.48
CA GLY A 152 -0.96 6.94 27.85
C GLY A 152 0.56 6.69 27.99
N GLY A 153 1.39 7.74 27.96
CA GLY A 153 2.86 7.63 27.94
C GLY A 153 3.48 7.59 26.54
N ASN A 154 2.66 7.64 25.50
CA ASN A 154 3.07 7.69 24.10
C ASN A 154 2.99 9.12 23.56
N THR A 155 3.70 9.41 22.48
CA THR A 155 3.65 10.70 21.78
C THR A 155 3.40 10.52 20.29
N GLY A 156 2.39 11.19 19.76
CA GLY A 156 2.06 11.23 18.33
C GLY A 156 1.60 12.61 17.89
N VAL A 157 0.94 12.69 16.73
CA VAL A 157 0.33 13.92 16.21
C VAL A 157 -1.13 13.70 15.88
N ARG A 158 -1.98 14.68 16.23
CA ARG A 158 -3.41 14.70 15.91
C ARG A 158 -3.79 16.05 15.32
N LEU A 159 -4.92 16.15 14.62
CA LEU A 159 -5.50 17.45 14.25
C LEU A 159 -5.65 18.35 15.49
N SER A 160 -5.23 19.61 15.38
CA SER A 160 -5.30 20.59 16.49
C SER A 160 -6.75 20.90 16.92
N SER A 161 -7.72 20.64 16.04
CA SER A 161 -9.15 20.78 16.32
C SER A 161 -9.81 19.53 16.93
N SER A 162 -9.08 18.43 17.11
CA SER A 162 -9.68 17.18 17.60
C SER A 162 -9.94 17.21 19.11
N ASP A 163 -11.11 16.74 19.52
CA ASP A 163 -11.42 16.48 20.92
C ASP A 163 -10.80 15.14 21.36
N ALA A 164 -9.89 15.18 22.33
CA ALA A 164 -9.23 14.00 22.86
C ALA A 164 -10.22 12.98 23.45
N ALA A 165 -11.35 13.42 24.03
CA ALA A 165 -12.34 12.50 24.60
C ALA A 165 -13.02 11.60 23.55
N ASN A 166 -12.94 11.98 22.27
CA ASN A 166 -13.54 11.27 21.15
C ASN A 166 -12.59 10.26 20.49
N HIS A 167 -11.36 10.14 21.00
CA HIS A 167 -10.29 9.28 20.49
C HIS A 167 -9.68 8.47 21.64
N GLY A 168 -9.14 7.30 21.34
CA GLY A 168 -8.29 6.58 22.29
C GLY A 168 -6.93 7.27 22.42
N ASP A 169 -6.19 6.87 23.47
CA ASP A 169 -4.82 7.32 23.68
C ASP A 169 -3.99 7.10 22.39
N ILE A 170 -3.30 8.15 21.95
CA ILE A 170 -2.44 8.13 20.77
C ILE A 170 -1.37 7.03 20.90
N GLY A 171 -1.07 6.34 19.80
CA GLY A 171 0.07 5.42 19.74
C GLY A 171 1.40 6.16 19.61
N GLU A 172 2.51 5.51 19.95
CA GLU A 172 3.84 6.11 19.81
C GLU A 172 4.17 6.36 18.34
N GLY A 173 4.52 7.60 17.97
CA GLY A 173 4.79 7.99 16.59
C GLY A 173 3.58 7.92 15.65
N ALA A 174 2.36 7.82 16.18
CA ALA A 174 1.14 7.71 15.38
C ALA A 174 0.70 9.04 14.77
N VAL A 175 -0.04 8.95 13.66
CA VAL A 175 -0.62 10.10 12.93
C VAL A 175 -2.15 9.97 12.90
N ASP A 176 -2.84 10.84 13.62
CA ASP A 176 -4.29 10.84 13.74
C ASP A 176 -4.93 12.04 13.02
N LEU A 177 -5.42 11.76 11.82
CA LEU A 177 -6.21 12.65 10.97
C LEU A 177 -7.69 12.26 10.99
N SER A 178 -8.12 11.49 11.99
CA SER A 178 -9.50 11.02 12.07
C SER A 178 -10.42 12.10 12.66
N TYR A 179 -11.71 11.96 12.34
CA TYR A 179 -12.77 12.81 12.86
C TYR A 179 -13.76 11.95 13.65
N SER A 180 -14.11 12.40 14.86
CA SER A 180 -15.05 11.73 15.76
C SER A 180 -15.79 12.78 16.59
N ASP A 181 -17.11 12.67 16.64
CA ASP A 181 -18.03 13.55 17.39
C ASP A 181 -18.61 12.89 18.65
N SER A 182 -18.17 11.67 18.95
CA SER A 182 -18.65 10.88 20.08
C SER A 182 -17.49 10.30 20.88
N SER A 183 -17.65 10.30 22.20
CA SER A 183 -16.64 9.77 23.13
C SER A 183 -16.24 8.34 22.76
N SER A 184 -14.94 8.07 22.69
CA SER A 184 -14.41 6.75 22.36
C SER A 184 -13.02 6.59 22.94
N SER A 185 -12.69 5.41 23.43
CA SER A 185 -11.34 5.05 23.88
C SER A 185 -10.56 4.23 22.84
N THR A 186 -11.10 4.06 21.63
CA THR A 186 -10.51 3.20 20.60
C THR A 186 -10.39 3.87 19.23
N ARG A 187 -11.15 4.93 18.95
CA ARG A 187 -11.06 5.67 17.69
C ARG A 187 -9.75 6.41 17.56
N GLY A 188 -9.33 6.66 16.33
CA GLY A 188 -8.07 7.32 16.03
C GLY A 188 -6.91 6.35 15.85
N ALA A 189 -5.70 6.92 15.87
CA ALA A 189 -4.45 6.20 15.63
C ALA A 189 -3.85 5.74 16.97
N THR A 190 -4.45 4.72 17.59
CA THR A 190 -4.07 4.27 18.95
C THR A 190 -2.96 3.22 18.95
N GLY A 191 -2.64 2.62 17.80
CA GLY A 191 -1.50 1.71 17.66
C GLY A 191 -0.20 2.46 17.41
N ASP A 192 0.93 1.94 17.87
CA ASP A 192 2.24 2.54 17.60
C ASP A 192 2.51 2.61 16.10
N TYR A 193 3.03 3.75 15.62
CA TYR A 193 3.29 4.04 14.21
C TYR A 193 2.07 3.90 13.30
N SER A 194 0.85 3.93 13.87
CA SER A 194 -0.38 3.78 13.11
C SER A 194 -0.79 5.09 12.43
N THR A 195 -1.65 4.97 11.41
CA THR A 195 -2.28 6.10 10.74
C THR A 195 -3.78 5.92 10.70
N ALA A 196 -4.52 6.89 11.24
CA ALA A 196 -5.98 6.96 11.14
C ALA A 196 -6.39 8.21 10.37
N MET A 197 -7.30 8.09 9.41
CA MET A 197 -7.79 9.22 8.61
C MET A 197 -9.29 9.07 8.32
N GLY A 198 -10.03 10.17 8.42
CA GLY A 198 -11.46 10.20 8.10
C GLY A 198 -12.38 9.86 9.29
N GLN A 199 -13.68 9.77 9.02
CA GLN A 199 -14.70 9.75 10.06
C GLN A 199 -14.81 8.38 10.73
N GLY A 200 -14.65 8.34 12.06
CA GLY A 200 -14.80 7.12 12.86
C GLY A 200 -13.75 6.03 12.57
N SER A 201 -12.62 6.39 11.95
CA SER A 201 -11.52 5.45 11.67
C SER A 201 -10.81 5.02 12.97
N THR A 202 -10.37 3.76 13.00
CA THR A 202 -9.75 3.12 14.16
C THR A 202 -8.54 2.31 13.72
N ALA A 203 -7.33 2.80 13.99
CA ALA A 203 -6.06 2.13 13.68
C ALA A 203 -5.39 1.71 14.99
N THR A 204 -5.78 0.55 15.54
CA THR A 204 -5.28 0.07 16.85
C THR A 204 -4.09 -0.87 16.74
N GLY A 205 -3.84 -1.43 15.56
CA GLY A 205 -2.68 -2.29 15.33
C GLY A 205 -1.39 -1.48 15.20
N THR A 206 -0.27 -2.03 15.65
CA THR A 206 1.06 -1.44 15.40
C THR A 206 1.33 -1.37 13.88
N ALA A 207 1.82 -0.22 13.41
CA ALA A 207 2.04 0.09 12.00
C ALA A 207 0.79 -0.11 11.11
N SER A 208 -0.41 -0.05 11.69
CA SER A 208 -1.66 -0.22 10.96
C SER A 208 -2.10 1.07 10.27
N THR A 209 -2.93 0.95 9.22
CA THR A 209 -3.49 2.08 8.49
C THR A 209 -5.00 1.93 8.36
N ALA A 210 -5.77 2.88 8.90
CA ALA A 210 -7.23 2.95 8.76
C ALA A 210 -7.64 4.27 8.09
N MET A 211 -8.19 4.23 6.88
CA MET A 211 -8.52 5.43 6.11
C MET A 211 -9.92 5.38 5.48
N GLY A 212 -10.76 6.36 5.82
CA GLY A 212 -12.08 6.55 5.23
C GLY A 212 -13.19 6.73 6.26
N GLU A 213 -14.31 6.06 6.08
CA GLU A 213 -15.50 6.19 6.92
C GLU A 213 -15.74 4.87 7.67
N PHE A 214 -15.65 4.89 9.00
CA PHE A 214 -15.83 3.72 9.87
C PHE A 214 -14.90 2.53 9.53
N THR A 215 -13.63 2.80 9.21
CA THR A 215 -12.64 1.74 8.92
C THR A 215 -11.89 1.31 10.18
N THR A 216 -11.67 0.00 10.34
CA THR A 216 -10.93 -0.58 11.48
C THR A 216 -9.72 -1.38 11.01
N ALA A 217 -8.51 -1.00 11.40
CA ALA A 217 -7.28 -1.77 11.20
C ALA A 217 -6.70 -2.13 12.58
N SER A 218 -6.83 -3.39 13.00
CA SER A 218 -6.64 -3.75 14.41
C SER A 218 -5.45 -4.64 14.73
N ASP A 219 -4.79 -5.20 13.73
CA ASP A 219 -3.64 -6.11 13.90
C ASP A 219 -2.35 -5.49 13.30
N TYR A 220 -1.20 -6.09 13.59
CA TYR A 220 0.12 -5.65 13.12
C TYR A 220 0.16 -5.52 11.59
N VAL A 221 0.54 -4.33 11.10
CA VAL A 221 0.68 -4.01 9.66
C VAL A 221 -0.63 -4.22 8.87
N SER A 222 -1.79 -4.22 9.54
CA SER A 222 -3.08 -4.32 8.87
C SER A 222 -3.46 -3.00 8.17
N THR A 223 -4.15 -3.10 7.03
CA THR A 223 -4.59 -1.93 6.24
C THR A 223 -6.09 -2.00 5.95
N ALA A 224 -6.87 -1.05 6.46
CA ALA A 224 -8.29 -0.89 6.16
C ALA A 224 -8.55 0.44 5.45
N MET A 225 -9.14 0.42 4.25
CA MET A 225 -9.41 1.63 3.48
C MET A 225 -10.80 1.61 2.81
N GLY A 226 -11.54 2.72 2.88
CA GLY A 226 -12.84 2.89 2.24
C GLY A 226 -13.98 3.16 3.24
N ARG A 227 -15.12 2.47 3.10
CA ARG A 227 -16.29 2.66 3.99
C ARG A 227 -16.69 1.37 4.68
N SER A 228 -16.69 1.38 6.01
CA SER A 228 -17.05 0.25 6.87
C SER A 228 -16.19 -0.99 6.58
N THR A 229 -14.88 -0.81 6.44
CA THR A 229 -13.93 -1.90 6.19
C THR A 229 -13.22 -2.32 7.46
N THR A 230 -12.92 -3.61 7.60
CA THR A 230 -12.26 -4.17 8.78
C THR A 230 -11.09 -5.04 8.35
N SER A 231 -9.87 -4.68 8.75
CA SER A 231 -8.66 -5.46 8.59
C SER A 231 -8.18 -5.90 9.97
N SER A 232 -8.42 -7.15 10.34
CA SER A 232 -8.20 -7.66 11.70
C SER A 232 -7.26 -8.86 11.78
N GLY A 233 -6.70 -9.30 10.65
CA GLY A 233 -5.64 -10.31 10.65
C GLY A 233 -4.25 -9.68 10.56
N TYR A 234 -3.24 -10.35 11.08
CA TYR A 234 -1.83 -9.96 10.93
C TYR A 234 -1.47 -9.73 9.46
N SER A 235 -0.94 -8.56 9.11
CA SER A 235 -0.58 -8.18 7.72
C SER A 235 -1.75 -8.29 6.72
N SER A 236 -3.00 -8.17 7.19
CA SER A 236 -4.19 -8.21 6.32
C SER A 236 -4.43 -6.90 5.58
N THR A 237 -5.18 -6.93 4.49
CA THR A 237 -5.61 -5.74 3.74
C THR A 237 -7.09 -5.81 3.38
N ALA A 238 -7.88 -4.84 3.83
CA ALA A 238 -9.30 -4.67 3.49
C ALA A 238 -9.55 -3.33 2.77
N LEU A 239 -9.96 -3.35 1.49
CA LEU A 239 -10.19 -2.16 0.66
C LEU A 239 -11.58 -2.15 0.04
N GLY A 240 -12.34 -1.05 0.19
CA GLY A 240 -13.61 -0.82 -0.52
C GLY A 240 -14.79 -0.52 0.39
N ASN A 241 -15.94 -1.15 0.17
CA ASN A 241 -17.14 -0.91 0.98
C ASN A 241 -17.64 -2.19 1.67
N TYR A 242 -17.75 -2.19 3.00
CA TYR A 242 -18.16 -3.36 3.79
C TYR A 242 -17.24 -4.57 3.61
N THR A 243 -15.93 -4.39 3.50
CA THR A 243 -14.99 -5.50 3.31
C THR A 243 -14.34 -5.93 4.62
N THR A 244 -14.08 -7.22 4.78
CA THR A 244 -13.46 -7.80 5.99
C THR A 244 -12.30 -8.70 5.61
N ALA A 245 -11.09 -8.36 6.04
CA ALA A 245 -9.89 -9.22 5.95
C ALA A 245 -9.47 -9.64 7.36
N SER A 246 -9.86 -10.86 7.77
CA SER A 246 -9.65 -11.36 9.13
C SER A 246 -8.63 -12.51 9.22
N GLY A 247 -8.22 -13.08 8.09
CA GLY A 247 -7.14 -14.06 8.06
C GLY A 247 -5.76 -13.39 8.09
N THR A 248 -4.76 -14.08 8.65
CA THR A 248 -3.35 -13.68 8.54
C THR A 248 -2.97 -13.56 7.06
N ALA A 249 -2.29 -12.48 6.68
CA ALA A 249 -1.90 -12.14 5.30
C ALA A 249 -3.06 -12.17 4.28
N SER A 250 -4.31 -12.03 4.74
CA SER A 250 -5.48 -12.07 3.86
C SER A 250 -5.74 -10.73 3.17
N THR A 251 -6.34 -10.78 1.97
CA THR A 251 -6.70 -9.60 1.19
C THR A 251 -8.18 -9.63 0.80
N ALA A 252 -8.96 -8.63 1.23
CA ALA A 252 -10.37 -8.45 0.86
C ALA A 252 -10.56 -7.12 0.11
N MET A 253 -10.97 -7.17 -1.16
CA MET A 253 -11.13 -5.95 -2.00
C MET A 253 -12.47 -5.90 -2.73
N GLY A 254 -13.14 -4.75 -2.71
CA GLY A 254 -14.38 -4.50 -3.46
C GLY A 254 -15.57 -4.13 -2.58
N ALA A 255 -16.72 -4.78 -2.77
CA ALA A 255 -17.96 -4.49 -2.03
C ALA A 255 -18.50 -5.73 -1.32
N SER A 256 -18.64 -5.66 0.01
CA SER A 256 -19.14 -6.75 0.85
C SER A 256 -18.31 -8.04 0.75
N THR A 257 -16.98 -7.94 0.56
CA THR A 257 -16.10 -9.11 0.44
C THR A 257 -15.52 -9.54 1.78
N THR A 258 -15.27 -10.84 1.95
CA THR A 258 -14.70 -11.41 3.17
C THR A 258 -13.53 -12.34 2.85
N ALA A 259 -12.34 -12.05 3.35
CA ALA A 259 -11.18 -12.94 3.30
C ALA A 259 -10.85 -13.38 4.75
N SER A 260 -11.24 -14.59 5.11
CA SER A 260 -11.11 -15.11 6.48
C SER A 260 -10.13 -16.27 6.62
N GLY A 261 -9.70 -16.88 5.50
CA GLY A 261 -8.63 -17.86 5.51
C GLY A 261 -7.26 -17.21 5.62
N GLU A 262 -6.30 -17.91 6.23
CA GLU A 262 -4.88 -17.51 6.18
C GLU A 262 -4.41 -17.44 4.71
N SER A 263 -3.68 -16.38 4.35
CA SER A 263 -3.21 -16.09 3.00
C SER A 263 -4.31 -16.12 1.92
N SER A 264 -5.57 -15.88 2.31
CA SER A 264 -6.71 -15.92 1.39
C SER A 264 -6.91 -14.59 0.67
N THR A 265 -7.48 -14.63 -0.53
CA THR A 265 -7.79 -13.44 -1.33
C THR A 265 -9.26 -13.44 -1.77
N ALA A 266 -10.03 -12.44 -1.37
CA ALA A 266 -11.41 -12.23 -1.81
C ALA A 266 -11.55 -10.90 -2.58
N MET A 267 -11.94 -10.95 -3.86
CA MET A 267 -12.09 -9.75 -4.69
C MET A 267 -13.42 -9.71 -5.44
N GLY A 268 -14.04 -8.52 -5.52
CA GLY A 268 -15.25 -8.27 -6.30
C GLY A 268 -16.46 -7.86 -5.44
N VAL A 269 -17.63 -8.49 -5.66
CA VAL A 269 -18.87 -8.15 -4.94
C VAL A 269 -19.41 -9.38 -4.22
N ARG A 270 -19.49 -9.31 -2.89
CA ARG A 270 -19.97 -10.43 -2.05
C ARG A 270 -19.18 -11.73 -2.25
N SER A 271 -17.88 -11.61 -2.52
CA SER A 271 -16.96 -12.74 -2.61
C SER A 271 -16.46 -13.15 -1.22
N THR A 272 -16.33 -14.45 -0.98
CA THR A 272 -15.85 -15.00 0.29
C THR A 272 -14.73 -16.00 0.05
N ALA A 273 -13.54 -15.75 0.61
CA ALA A 273 -12.42 -16.68 0.63
C ALA A 273 -12.15 -17.12 2.07
N SER A 274 -12.57 -18.32 2.44
CA SER A 274 -12.49 -18.83 3.82
C SER A 274 -11.55 -20.02 3.99
N GLY A 275 -11.13 -20.67 2.89
CA GLY A 275 -10.06 -21.66 2.93
C GLY A 275 -8.68 -21.02 3.10
N VAL A 276 -7.76 -21.71 3.77
CA VAL A 276 -6.34 -21.33 3.80
C VAL A 276 -5.78 -21.34 2.38
N ASN A 277 -5.05 -20.30 2.00
CA ASN A 277 -4.50 -20.07 0.65
C ASN A 277 -5.58 -19.99 -0.47
N SER A 278 -6.85 -19.81 -0.12
CA SER A 278 -7.94 -19.77 -1.10
C SER A 278 -8.06 -18.42 -1.82
N THR A 279 -8.57 -18.43 -3.05
CA THR A 279 -8.85 -17.22 -3.83
C THR A 279 -10.28 -17.24 -4.35
N ALA A 280 -11.08 -16.21 -4.03
CA ALA A 280 -12.43 -16.01 -4.56
C ALA A 280 -12.52 -14.68 -5.30
N MET A 281 -12.78 -14.71 -6.61
CA MET A 281 -12.89 -13.52 -7.45
C MET A 281 -14.24 -13.46 -8.19
N GLY A 282 -14.85 -12.27 -8.25
CA GLY A 282 -16.06 -12.03 -9.03
C GLY A 282 -17.29 -11.66 -8.18
N ARG A 283 -18.46 -12.24 -8.46
CA ARG A 283 -19.73 -11.84 -7.85
C ARG A 283 -20.41 -13.02 -7.15
N TYR A 284 -20.58 -12.93 -5.83
CA TYR A 284 -21.09 -14.04 -5.01
C TYR A 284 -20.28 -15.33 -5.19
N SER A 285 -18.96 -15.20 -5.34
CA SER A 285 -18.03 -16.33 -5.44
C SER A 285 -17.58 -16.77 -4.04
N THR A 286 -17.58 -18.06 -3.77
CA THR A 286 -17.17 -18.63 -2.47
C THR A 286 -16.07 -19.67 -2.67
N ALA A 287 -14.89 -19.46 -2.07
CA ALA A 287 -13.77 -20.40 -2.04
C ALA A 287 -13.51 -20.84 -0.59
N SER A 288 -14.10 -21.98 -0.21
CA SER A 288 -14.09 -22.47 1.18
C SER A 288 -13.01 -23.54 1.46
N ASP A 289 -12.39 -24.08 0.41
CA ASP A 289 -11.42 -25.16 0.50
C ASP A 289 -9.97 -24.68 0.46
N TYR A 290 -9.08 -25.45 1.08
CA TYR A 290 -7.64 -25.25 1.11
C TYR A 290 -7.09 -25.09 -0.32
N ALA A 291 -6.35 -24.00 -0.55
CA ALA A 291 -5.72 -23.66 -1.83
C ALA A 291 -6.67 -23.62 -3.05
N SER A 292 -7.98 -23.54 -2.83
CA SER A 292 -8.95 -23.50 -3.93
C SER A 292 -9.01 -22.12 -4.60
N THR A 293 -9.18 -22.10 -5.92
CA THR A 293 -9.37 -20.86 -6.69
C THR A 293 -10.75 -20.88 -7.35
N VAL A 294 -11.57 -19.86 -7.06
CA VAL A 294 -12.93 -19.71 -7.58
C VAL A 294 -13.07 -18.37 -8.27
N ILE A 295 -13.50 -18.37 -9.52
CA ILE A 295 -13.74 -17.15 -10.32
C ILE A 295 -15.16 -17.14 -10.91
N GLY A 296 -15.61 -15.98 -11.40
CA GLY A 296 -16.88 -15.85 -12.11
C GLY A 296 -18.01 -15.38 -11.19
N GLN A 297 -19.16 -16.05 -11.24
CA GLN A 297 -20.32 -15.67 -10.43
C GLN A 297 -21.13 -16.86 -9.91
N TYR A 298 -21.63 -16.76 -8.67
CA TYR A 298 -22.55 -17.72 -8.06
C TYR A 298 -22.14 -19.19 -8.27
N ASN A 299 -20.87 -19.54 -7.99
CA ASN A 299 -20.36 -20.91 -8.07
C ASN A 299 -21.10 -21.85 -7.13
N SER A 300 -21.33 -23.11 -7.51
CA SER A 300 -21.91 -24.13 -6.63
C SER A 300 -20.80 -24.79 -5.79
N SER A 301 -19.83 -25.41 -6.45
CA SER A 301 -18.71 -26.11 -5.83
C SER A 301 -17.72 -25.15 -5.18
N GLY A 302 -17.13 -25.52 -4.05
CA GLY A 302 -16.25 -24.63 -3.26
C GLY A 302 -17.01 -23.69 -2.31
N SER A 303 -18.34 -23.67 -2.37
CA SER A 303 -19.16 -22.97 -1.36
C SER A 303 -19.23 -23.74 -0.04
N THR A 304 -19.27 -25.07 -0.12
CA THR A 304 -19.25 -25.98 1.03
C THR A 304 -17.83 -26.48 1.26
N VAL A 305 -17.36 -26.38 2.50
CA VAL A 305 -16.03 -26.85 2.90
C VAL A 305 -15.96 -28.38 2.79
N THR A 306 -15.03 -28.88 1.99
CA THR A 306 -14.53 -30.26 2.04
C THR A 306 -13.34 -30.34 2.99
N SER A 307 -12.39 -29.42 2.85
CA SER A 307 -11.26 -29.23 3.77
C SER A 307 -10.75 -27.79 3.69
N ALA A 308 -10.96 -26.98 4.73
CA ALA A 308 -10.58 -25.56 4.72
C ALA A 308 -9.09 -25.33 4.99
N THR A 309 -8.41 -26.24 5.70
CA THR A 309 -7.07 -26.01 6.28
C THR A 309 -6.01 -26.99 5.81
N SER A 310 -6.37 -28.04 5.06
CA SER A 310 -5.42 -29.03 4.57
C SER A 310 -5.78 -29.55 3.19
N PHE A 311 -4.77 -30.02 2.47
CA PHE A 311 -4.94 -30.63 1.15
C PHE A 311 -5.90 -31.83 1.20
N SER A 312 -6.83 -31.89 0.25
CA SER A 312 -7.74 -33.02 0.05
C SER A 312 -7.97 -33.24 -1.44
N THR A 313 -7.78 -34.47 -1.90
CA THR A 313 -8.03 -34.87 -3.29
C THR A 313 -9.52 -34.80 -3.66
N SER A 314 -10.41 -34.85 -2.67
CA SER A 314 -11.85 -34.69 -2.83
C SER A 314 -12.30 -33.22 -2.87
N ALA A 315 -11.39 -32.26 -2.68
CA ALA A 315 -11.70 -30.83 -2.73
C ALA A 315 -11.45 -30.24 -4.13
N PRO A 316 -12.20 -29.20 -4.53
CA PRO A 316 -11.96 -28.48 -5.78
C PRO A 316 -10.68 -27.66 -5.71
N ALA A 317 -9.84 -27.77 -6.74
CA ALA A 317 -8.66 -26.94 -6.93
C ALA A 317 -9.01 -25.63 -7.68
N PHE A 318 -9.83 -25.74 -8.73
CA PHE A 318 -10.22 -24.60 -9.56
C PHE A 318 -11.69 -24.68 -9.98
N VAL A 319 -12.44 -23.58 -9.86
CA VAL A 319 -13.85 -23.51 -10.23
C VAL A 319 -14.14 -22.20 -10.96
N VAL A 320 -14.89 -22.30 -12.06
CA VAL A 320 -15.47 -21.15 -12.77
C VAL A 320 -16.98 -21.16 -12.57
N GLY A 321 -17.49 -20.30 -11.70
CA GLY A 321 -18.91 -20.13 -11.45
C GLY A 321 -19.62 -19.39 -12.59
N ASN A 322 -20.79 -19.87 -12.99
CA ASN A 322 -21.66 -19.22 -13.98
C ASN A 322 -23.14 -19.17 -13.56
N GLY A 323 -23.41 -19.31 -12.26
CA GLY A 323 -24.77 -19.25 -11.74
C GLY A 323 -25.40 -17.87 -11.96
N THR A 324 -26.73 -17.81 -12.01
CA THR A 324 -27.47 -16.56 -12.28
C THR A 324 -28.02 -15.90 -11.02
N GLY A 325 -27.95 -16.58 -9.87
CA GLY A 325 -28.43 -16.07 -8.60
C GLY A 325 -28.18 -17.05 -7.44
N SER A 326 -28.48 -16.63 -6.22
CA SER A 326 -28.24 -17.43 -5.02
C SER A 326 -29.02 -18.74 -4.97
N SER A 327 -30.19 -18.79 -5.63
CA SER A 327 -31.02 -20.00 -5.78
C SER A 327 -30.68 -20.81 -7.04
N SER A 328 -29.73 -20.35 -7.84
CA SER A 328 -29.39 -20.93 -9.15
C SER A 328 -27.88 -20.85 -9.35
N ARG A 329 -27.16 -21.43 -8.39
CA ARG A 329 -25.71 -21.55 -8.40
C ARG A 329 -25.30 -22.65 -9.37
N SER A 330 -24.22 -22.43 -10.11
CA SER A 330 -23.69 -23.43 -11.04
C SER A 330 -22.23 -23.16 -11.36
N ASP A 331 -21.55 -24.21 -11.78
CA ASP A 331 -20.17 -24.18 -12.23
C ASP A 331 -20.15 -24.46 -13.74
N ALA A 332 -19.40 -23.67 -14.50
CA ALA A 332 -19.13 -23.94 -15.90
C ALA A 332 -18.02 -24.99 -16.06
N PHE A 333 -17.01 -24.90 -15.19
CA PHE A 333 -15.82 -25.72 -15.21
C PHE A 333 -15.31 -25.95 -13.78
N LYS A 334 -14.90 -27.19 -13.49
CA LYS A 334 -14.36 -27.60 -12.19
C LYS A 334 -13.19 -28.54 -12.38
N VAL A 335 -12.11 -28.29 -11.64
CA VAL A 335 -10.94 -29.17 -11.52
C VAL A 335 -10.76 -29.54 -10.05
N MET A 336 -10.59 -30.82 -9.77
CA MET A 336 -10.37 -31.37 -8.45
C MET A 336 -8.88 -31.60 -8.19
N PHE A 337 -8.45 -31.65 -6.93
CA PHE A 337 -7.05 -31.92 -6.59
C PHE A 337 -6.56 -33.35 -6.96
N ASN A 338 -7.48 -34.29 -7.21
CA ASN A 338 -7.13 -35.60 -7.77
C ASN A 338 -6.81 -35.58 -9.28
N GLY A 339 -7.01 -34.43 -9.97
CA GLY A 339 -6.77 -34.26 -11.40
C GLY A 339 -8.03 -34.36 -12.28
N ASP A 340 -9.18 -34.75 -11.73
CA ASP A 340 -10.42 -34.83 -12.50
C ASP A 340 -10.93 -33.44 -12.88
N ALA A 341 -11.40 -33.32 -14.12
CA ALA A 341 -11.99 -32.09 -14.65
C ALA A 341 -13.39 -32.34 -15.20
N THR A 342 -14.33 -31.46 -14.88
CA THR A 342 -15.73 -31.53 -15.33
C THR A 342 -16.14 -30.24 -16.02
N VAL A 343 -16.80 -30.36 -17.18
CA VAL A 343 -17.45 -29.28 -17.92
C VAL A 343 -18.94 -29.55 -17.90
N SER A 344 -19.74 -28.60 -17.40
CA SER A 344 -21.17 -28.84 -17.15
C SER A 344 -22.08 -28.69 -18.39
N ASN A 345 -21.51 -28.33 -19.54
CA ASN A 345 -22.20 -28.21 -20.81
C ASN A 345 -21.30 -28.75 -21.95
N ASP A 346 -21.64 -28.44 -23.20
CA ASP A 346 -20.87 -28.88 -24.36
C ASP A 346 -19.42 -28.35 -24.35
N LEU A 347 -18.46 -29.23 -24.65
CA LEU A 347 -17.07 -28.90 -24.91
C LEU A 347 -16.79 -28.97 -26.41
N MET A 348 -16.45 -27.83 -27.02
CA MET A 348 -15.99 -27.79 -28.41
C MET A 348 -14.46 -27.85 -28.43
N VAL A 349 -13.90 -28.77 -29.25
CA VAL A 349 -12.46 -28.93 -29.44
C VAL A 349 -12.16 -28.75 -30.93
N ASN A 350 -11.34 -27.75 -31.27
CA ASN A 350 -11.00 -27.44 -32.66
C ASN A 350 -9.92 -28.36 -33.26
N GLY A 351 -9.22 -29.13 -32.41
CA GLY A 351 -8.22 -30.10 -32.79
C GLY A 351 -8.52 -31.49 -32.24
N ASP A 352 -7.48 -32.29 -32.06
CA ASP A 352 -7.62 -33.67 -31.59
C ASP A 352 -7.69 -33.78 -30.06
N VAL A 353 -8.45 -34.77 -29.58
CA VAL A 353 -8.41 -35.23 -28.18
C VAL A 353 -7.51 -36.45 -28.10
N THR A 354 -6.32 -36.30 -27.52
CA THR A 354 -5.34 -37.38 -27.38
C THR A 354 -5.42 -38.06 -26.01
N VAL A 355 -5.37 -39.39 -25.97
CA VAL A 355 -5.35 -40.17 -24.73
C VAL A 355 -4.05 -40.97 -24.63
N SER A 356 -3.33 -40.83 -23.53
CA SER A 356 -2.12 -41.61 -23.25
C SER A 356 -2.44 -43.11 -23.20
N SER A 357 -1.85 -43.87 -24.13
CA SER A 357 -2.19 -45.30 -24.35
C SER A 357 -0.95 -46.21 -24.40
N ASP A 358 0.22 -45.68 -24.05
CA ASP A 358 1.52 -46.38 -24.09
C ASP A 358 1.49 -47.67 -23.23
N ALA A 359 2.13 -48.73 -23.72
CA ALA A 359 2.17 -50.02 -23.02
C ALA A 359 2.81 -49.92 -21.62
N ARG A 360 3.73 -48.96 -21.40
CA ARG A 360 4.37 -48.71 -20.09
C ARG A 360 3.40 -48.18 -19.03
N LEU A 361 2.25 -47.63 -19.44
CA LEU A 361 1.22 -47.11 -18.54
C LEU A 361 0.15 -48.17 -18.23
N LYS A 362 0.30 -49.40 -18.74
CA LYS A 362 -0.71 -50.47 -18.67
C LYS A 362 -0.12 -51.74 -18.07
N ALA A 363 -0.97 -52.51 -17.39
CA ALA A 363 -0.66 -53.83 -16.87
C ALA A 363 -1.83 -54.78 -17.15
N ASN A 364 -1.61 -56.10 -17.06
CA ASN A 364 -2.64 -57.13 -17.24
C ASN A 364 -3.39 -57.02 -18.58
N ILE A 365 -2.66 -56.79 -19.66
CA ILE A 365 -3.22 -56.61 -21.01
C ILE A 365 -3.72 -57.97 -21.53
N VAL A 366 -5.04 -58.15 -21.58
CA VAL A 366 -5.72 -59.34 -22.10
C VAL A 366 -6.62 -58.98 -23.27
N SER A 367 -6.83 -59.92 -24.20
CA SER A 367 -7.77 -59.73 -25.32
C SER A 367 -9.22 -59.73 -24.81
N LEU A 368 -10.06 -58.84 -25.36
CA LEU A 368 -11.49 -58.78 -25.02
C LEU A 368 -12.29 -60.00 -25.54
N GLY A 369 -11.72 -60.82 -26.42
CA GLY A 369 -12.39 -62.00 -26.97
C GLY A 369 -13.62 -61.65 -27.83
N ALA A 370 -14.61 -62.55 -27.84
CA ALA A 370 -15.89 -62.38 -28.54
C ALA A 370 -16.75 -61.32 -27.84
N THR A 371 -17.07 -60.24 -28.56
CA THR A 371 -17.80 -59.08 -28.03
C THR A 371 -19.10 -58.81 -28.78
N LEU A 372 -19.30 -59.44 -29.95
CA LEU A 372 -20.44 -59.15 -30.81
C LEU A 372 -21.78 -59.50 -30.13
N SER A 373 -21.87 -60.64 -29.44
CA SER A 373 -23.10 -61.05 -28.75
C SER A 373 -23.53 -60.06 -27.67
N LYS A 374 -22.57 -59.48 -26.92
CA LYS A 374 -22.83 -58.45 -25.93
C LYS A 374 -23.23 -57.12 -26.59
N LEU A 375 -22.54 -56.73 -27.66
CA LEU A 375 -22.82 -55.51 -28.39
C LEU A 375 -24.21 -55.51 -29.03
N LEU A 376 -24.68 -56.68 -29.52
CA LEU A 376 -26.01 -56.85 -30.08
C LEU A 376 -27.14 -56.63 -29.07
N ASN A 377 -26.86 -56.65 -27.76
CA ASN A 377 -27.83 -56.31 -26.72
C ASN A 377 -27.92 -54.80 -26.45
N ILE A 378 -27.06 -53.98 -27.06
CA ILE A 378 -27.07 -52.52 -26.92
C ILE A 378 -27.92 -51.93 -28.05
N ASP A 379 -28.87 -51.06 -27.69
CA ASP A 379 -29.70 -50.33 -28.65
C ASP A 379 -29.32 -48.84 -28.72
N GLY A 380 -29.23 -48.32 -29.94
CA GLY A 380 -28.99 -46.90 -30.20
C GLY A 380 -30.30 -46.11 -30.10
N LYS A 381 -30.36 -45.11 -29.22
CA LYS A 381 -31.59 -44.38 -28.91
C LYS A 381 -31.52 -42.93 -29.38
N THR A 382 -32.68 -42.43 -29.81
CA THR A 382 -32.92 -40.99 -29.92
C THR A 382 -33.64 -40.52 -28.66
N TYR A 383 -33.26 -39.37 -28.13
CA TYR A 383 -33.85 -38.84 -26.91
C TYR A 383 -33.82 -37.31 -26.88
N THR A 384 -34.70 -36.74 -26.07
CA THR A 384 -34.77 -35.30 -25.85
C THR A 384 -34.14 -34.96 -24.51
N ILE A 385 -33.17 -34.04 -24.51
CA ILE A 385 -32.53 -33.56 -23.27
C ILE A 385 -33.55 -32.76 -22.46
N LYS A 386 -33.85 -33.22 -21.25
CA LYS A 386 -34.86 -32.59 -20.37
C LYS A 386 -34.58 -31.10 -20.08
N LYS A 387 -33.30 -30.71 -20.04
CA LYS A 387 -32.87 -29.34 -19.68
C LYS A 387 -33.18 -28.30 -20.76
N ASN A 388 -33.04 -28.65 -22.04
CA ASN A 388 -33.11 -27.68 -23.15
C ASN A 388 -33.97 -28.13 -24.34
N GLY A 389 -34.56 -29.33 -24.29
CA GLY A 389 -35.40 -29.85 -25.37
C GLY A 389 -34.64 -30.29 -26.62
N ALA A 390 -33.30 -30.30 -26.59
CA ALA A 390 -32.51 -30.71 -27.75
C ALA A 390 -32.67 -32.20 -28.04
N GLN A 391 -32.94 -32.54 -29.30
CA GLN A 391 -32.90 -33.90 -29.82
C GLN A 391 -31.44 -34.36 -29.95
N LYS A 392 -31.12 -35.53 -29.40
CA LYS A 392 -29.79 -36.16 -29.45
C LYS A 392 -29.92 -37.65 -29.75
N ILE A 393 -28.84 -38.23 -30.25
CA ILE A 393 -28.70 -39.67 -30.51
C ILE A 393 -27.56 -40.18 -29.65
N GLY A 394 -27.71 -41.36 -29.04
CA GLY A 394 -26.67 -42.01 -28.26
C GLY A 394 -27.14 -43.33 -27.65
N VAL A 395 -26.47 -43.77 -26.59
CA VAL A 395 -26.84 -44.96 -25.82
C VAL A 395 -27.28 -44.56 -24.41
N LEU A 396 -28.04 -45.43 -23.74
CA LEU A 396 -28.31 -45.28 -22.30
C LEU A 396 -27.17 -45.91 -21.51
N ALA A 397 -26.69 -45.20 -20.50
CA ALA A 397 -25.61 -45.69 -19.65
C ALA A 397 -26.00 -46.98 -18.91
N GLN A 398 -27.27 -47.14 -18.55
CA GLN A 398 -27.81 -48.34 -17.91
C GLN A 398 -27.69 -49.57 -18.81
N ASP A 399 -28.05 -49.44 -20.08
CA ASP A 399 -27.95 -50.54 -21.06
C ASP A 399 -26.49 -50.94 -21.26
N ILE A 400 -25.57 -49.96 -21.31
CA ILE A 400 -24.12 -50.24 -21.41
C ILE A 400 -23.62 -50.92 -20.13
N GLN A 401 -24.08 -50.49 -18.96
CA GLN A 401 -23.62 -51.01 -17.67
C GLN A 401 -23.90 -52.52 -17.50
N GLU A 402 -25.00 -53.02 -18.05
CA GLU A 402 -25.34 -54.45 -18.00
C GLU A 402 -24.36 -55.34 -18.77
N VAL A 403 -23.78 -54.83 -19.86
CA VAL A 403 -22.92 -55.62 -20.75
C VAL A 403 -21.43 -55.30 -20.65
N PHE A 404 -21.09 -54.03 -20.39
CA PHE A 404 -19.75 -53.45 -20.26
C PHE A 404 -19.71 -52.44 -19.09
N PRO A 405 -19.85 -52.90 -17.84
CA PRO A 405 -19.85 -52.03 -16.65
C PRO A 405 -18.59 -51.17 -16.53
N GLU A 406 -17.45 -51.64 -17.05
CA GLU A 406 -16.17 -50.91 -17.06
C GLU A 406 -16.16 -49.64 -17.92
N LEU A 407 -17.15 -49.46 -18.80
CA LEU A 407 -17.30 -48.26 -19.64
C LEU A 407 -18.24 -47.23 -19.03
N VAL A 408 -18.81 -47.50 -17.85
CA VAL A 408 -19.76 -46.63 -17.18
C VAL A 408 -19.16 -46.13 -15.88
N SER A 409 -19.30 -44.83 -15.63
CA SER A 409 -18.89 -44.20 -14.37
C SER A 409 -20.10 -43.53 -13.72
N GLU A 410 -20.21 -43.69 -12.42
CA GLU A 410 -21.25 -43.09 -11.59
C GLU A 410 -20.65 -41.95 -10.76
N ASP A 411 -21.31 -40.79 -10.77
CA ASP A 411 -20.92 -39.68 -9.89
C ASP A 411 -21.55 -39.81 -8.49
N ASN A 412 -21.22 -38.86 -7.61
CA ASN A 412 -21.70 -38.87 -6.22
C ASN A 412 -23.21 -38.62 -6.09
N GLU A 413 -23.89 -38.20 -7.16
CA GLU A 413 -25.34 -38.00 -7.20
C GLU A 413 -26.08 -39.20 -7.81
N GLY A 414 -25.34 -40.27 -8.17
CA GLY A 414 -25.88 -41.48 -8.79
C GLY A 414 -26.12 -41.35 -10.30
N MET A 415 -25.57 -40.31 -10.93
CA MET A 415 -25.71 -40.10 -12.37
C MET A 415 -24.66 -40.90 -13.12
N LEU A 416 -25.12 -41.73 -14.06
CA LEU A 416 -24.27 -42.58 -14.88
C LEU A 416 -23.79 -41.84 -16.16
N SER A 417 -22.54 -42.05 -16.52
CA SER A 417 -21.89 -41.50 -17.70
C SER A 417 -21.13 -42.60 -18.47
N VAL A 418 -20.96 -42.44 -19.79
CA VAL A 418 -20.38 -43.47 -20.67
C VAL A 418 -19.06 -42.99 -21.26
N ASN A 419 -18.03 -43.84 -21.17
CA ASN A 419 -16.77 -43.68 -21.89
C ASN A 419 -16.93 -44.16 -23.36
N TYR A 420 -17.42 -43.26 -24.22
CA TYR A 420 -17.61 -43.56 -25.64
C TYR A 420 -16.31 -43.95 -26.36
N GLN A 421 -15.14 -43.44 -25.94
CA GLN A 421 -13.85 -43.82 -26.54
C GLN A 421 -13.51 -45.29 -26.24
N GLY A 422 -13.90 -45.80 -25.08
CA GLY A 422 -13.72 -47.21 -24.70
C GLY A 422 -14.59 -48.20 -25.48
N LEU A 423 -15.62 -47.73 -26.21
CA LEU A 423 -16.39 -48.58 -27.13
C LEU A 423 -15.60 -48.93 -28.40
N ILE A 424 -14.59 -48.14 -28.78
CA ILE A 424 -13.82 -48.36 -30.01
C ILE A 424 -13.15 -49.76 -30.02
N PRO A 425 -12.40 -50.18 -28.97
CA PRO A 425 -11.86 -51.55 -28.90
C PRO A 425 -12.92 -52.65 -28.95
N VAL A 426 -14.09 -52.44 -28.36
CA VAL A 426 -15.22 -53.39 -28.40
C VAL A 426 -15.71 -53.56 -29.83
N LEU A 427 -15.94 -52.45 -30.54
CA LEU A 427 -16.35 -52.43 -31.94
C LEU A 427 -15.32 -53.12 -32.85
N ILE A 428 -14.02 -52.90 -32.60
CA ILE A 428 -12.93 -53.55 -33.36
C ILE A 428 -13.01 -55.08 -33.25
N ASN A 429 -13.23 -55.61 -32.04
CA ASN A 429 -13.33 -57.07 -31.86
C ASN A 429 -14.64 -57.64 -32.43
N ALA A 430 -15.76 -56.94 -32.27
CA ALA A 430 -17.03 -57.34 -32.85
C ALA A 430 -16.95 -57.43 -34.38
N LEU A 431 -16.27 -56.46 -35.02
CA LEU A 431 -16.05 -56.46 -36.47
C LEU A 431 -15.16 -57.64 -36.92
N LYS A 432 -14.09 -57.94 -36.18
CA LYS A 432 -13.25 -59.12 -36.44
C LYS A 432 -14.04 -60.43 -36.32
N GLU A 433 -14.93 -60.52 -35.33
CA GLU A 433 -15.80 -61.69 -35.16
C GLU A 433 -16.83 -61.80 -36.30
N GLN A 434 -17.42 -60.68 -36.71
CA GLN A 434 -18.35 -60.64 -37.83
C GLN A 434 -17.69 -61.07 -39.14
N GLU A 435 -16.46 -60.60 -39.40
CA GLU A 435 -15.67 -61.02 -40.56
C GLU A 435 -15.38 -62.52 -40.54
N ALA A 436 -14.99 -63.08 -39.39
CA ALA A 436 -14.78 -64.51 -39.25
C ALA A 436 -16.07 -65.32 -39.53
N LYS A 437 -17.24 -64.82 -39.09
CA LYS A 437 -18.54 -65.45 -39.40
C LYS A 437 -18.88 -65.34 -40.88
N PHE A 438 -18.56 -64.22 -41.52
CA PHE A 438 -18.78 -64.03 -42.96
C PHE A 438 -17.93 -65.01 -43.78
N GLN A 439 -16.63 -65.11 -43.48
CA GLN A 439 -15.75 -66.07 -44.13
C GLN A 439 -16.23 -67.52 -43.93
N ALA A 440 -16.64 -67.89 -42.72
CA ALA A 440 -17.20 -69.21 -42.45
C ALA A 440 -18.51 -69.49 -43.24
N GLN A 441 -19.34 -68.47 -43.44
CA GLN A 441 -20.54 -68.59 -44.27
C GLN A 441 -20.20 -68.73 -45.76
N GLU A 442 -19.21 -68.00 -46.25
CA GLU A 442 -18.75 -68.07 -47.64
C GLU A 442 -18.12 -69.44 -47.94
N GLU A 443 -17.27 -69.96 -47.05
CA GLU A 443 -16.74 -71.32 -47.16
C GLU A 443 -17.85 -72.37 -47.19
N ARG A 444 -18.89 -72.20 -46.36
CA ARG A 444 -20.04 -73.10 -46.35
C ARG A 444 -20.85 -72.99 -47.64
N LEU A 445 -21.00 -71.80 -48.20
CA LEU A 445 -21.69 -71.58 -49.47
C LEU A 445 -20.91 -72.25 -50.62
N GLN A 446 -19.59 -72.05 -50.70
CA GLN A 446 -18.73 -72.72 -51.67
C GLN A 446 -18.78 -74.25 -51.53
N ALA A 447 -18.82 -74.77 -50.30
CA ALA A 447 -18.96 -76.20 -50.05
C ALA A 447 -20.31 -76.74 -50.54
N ILE A 448 -21.40 -75.99 -50.32
CA ILE A 448 -22.74 -76.31 -50.82
C ILE A 448 -22.79 -76.26 -52.36
N GLU A 449 -22.21 -75.24 -52.98
CA GLU A 449 -22.12 -75.12 -54.44
C GLU A 449 -21.33 -76.29 -55.05
N ARG A 450 -20.22 -76.71 -54.42
CA ARG A 450 -19.47 -77.91 -54.84
C ARG A 450 -20.26 -79.22 -54.74
N VAL A 451 -21.31 -79.27 -53.93
CA VAL A 451 -22.19 -80.44 -53.81
C VAL A 451 -23.36 -80.36 -54.79
N LEU A 452 -23.92 -79.17 -55.02
CA LEU A 452 -25.05 -78.93 -55.93
C LEU A 452 -24.66 -78.93 -57.41
N PHE A 453 -23.44 -78.51 -57.76
CA PHE A 453 -22.95 -78.40 -59.15
C PHE A 453 -21.96 -79.51 -59.54
N LYS A 454 -21.94 -80.62 -58.81
CA LYS A 454 -21.30 -81.85 -59.29
C LYS A 454 -22.23 -82.57 -60.28
N GLU A 455 -22.06 -82.26 -61.56
CA GLU A 455 -21.98 -83.29 -62.62
C GLU A 455 -20.52 -83.77 -62.74
#